data_AF-A0A914Y956-F1
#
_entry.id   AF-A0A914Y956-F1
#
_cell.length_a   1.000
_cell.length_b   1.000
_cell.length_c   1.000
_cell.angle_alpha   90.00
_cell.angle_beta   90.00
_cell.angle_gamma   90.00
#
_symmetry.space_group_name_H-M   'P 1'
#
loop_
_entity.id
_entity.type
_entity.pdbx_description
1 polymer ?
#
loop_
_entity_poly.entity_id
_entity_poly.type
_entity_poly.pdbx_seq_one_letter_code
_entity_poly.pdbx_strand_id
1 'polypeptide(L)'
;MADRNLTTKIIELKYGMKNLTLQVIVLELGPIRRTVNTNEVRTCVVGDYTGIINFSIWNEYCHLVKTMDIIRIRGGIVNAHKRSLNLSIIKSGDIMKIGEFCFGVNESVNLSQEGYIPQDVWEKIQQEEEGRRQTISNGTNGRNNPTITNE
;
A
#
# COMPACT_ATOMS: atom_id res chain seq x y z
N MET A 1 -4.13 -5.95 31.00
CA MET A 1 -2.96 -5.14 30.60
C MET A 1 -2.15 -5.93 29.58
N ALA A 2 -2.36 -5.67 28.28
CA ALA A 2 -1.49 -6.05 27.17
C ALA A 2 -2.06 -5.46 25.86
N ASP A 3 -1.95 -4.14 25.67
CA ASP A 3 -2.07 -3.53 24.34
C ASP A 3 -0.66 -3.09 23.89
N ARG A 4 0.18 -4.08 23.56
CA ARG A 4 1.34 -3.81 22.72
C ARG A 4 0.80 -3.68 21.31
N ASN A 5 0.42 -2.47 20.91
CA ASN A 5 0.16 -2.09 19.53
C ASN A 5 1.35 -2.56 18.65
N LEU A 6 1.22 -3.73 18.04
CA LEU A 6 2.31 -4.37 17.29
C LEU A 6 2.42 -3.69 15.93
N THR A 7 3.22 -2.63 15.86
CA THR A 7 3.57 -1.98 14.58
C THR A 7 4.66 -2.77 13.87
N THR A 8 4.40 -3.19 12.64
CA THR A 8 5.41 -3.78 11.75
C THR A 8 6.44 -2.73 11.36
N LYS A 9 7.72 -3.10 11.36
CA LYS A 9 8.82 -2.21 10.96
C LYS A 9 9.02 -2.22 9.46
N ILE A 10 9.53 -1.12 8.90
CA ILE A 10 9.79 -1.06 7.45
C ILE A 10 10.71 -2.19 7.01
N ILE A 11 11.82 -2.44 7.69
CA ILE A 11 12.78 -3.49 7.29
C ILE A 11 12.19 -4.91 7.26
N GLU A 12 11.07 -5.15 7.94
CA GLU A 12 10.40 -6.45 8.00
C GLU A 12 9.47 -6.69 6.80
N LEU A 13 9.20 -5.65 6.00
CA LEU A 13 8.26 -5.71 4.88
C LEU A 13 8.78 -6.59 3.75
N LYS A 14 7.90 -7.49 3.29
CA LYS A 14 8.12 -8.39 2.16
C LYS A 14 6.91 -8.34 1.24
N TYR A 15 7.14 -8.61 -0.05
CA TYR A 15 6.06 -8.71 -1.04
C TYR A 15 4.93 -9.63 -0.56
N GLY A 16 3.68 -9.21 -0.77
CA GLY A 16 2.50 -10.01 -0.50
C GLY A 16 1.99 -9.94 0.95
N MET A 17 2.71 -9.29 1.87
CA MET A 17 2.24 -9.05 3.24
C MET A 17 1.00 -8.13 3.25
N LYS A 18 0.00 -8.45 4.08
CA LYS A 18 -1.30 -7.75 4.16
C LYS A 18 -1.70 -7.50 5.61
N ASN A 19 -2.68 -6.62 5.78
CA ASN A 19 -3.26 -6.26 7.09
C ASN A 19 -2.21 -5.76 8.10
N LEU A 20 -1.23 -5.00 7.60
CA LEU A 20 -0.16 -4.47 8.41
C LEU A 20 -0.59 -3.20 9.13
N THR A 21 -0.04 -2.99 10.33
CA THR A 21 -0.12 -1.71 11.03
C THR A 21 1.27 -1.12 11.13
N LEU A 22 1.46 0.11 10.65
CA LEU A 22 2.75 0.79 10.67
C LEU A 22 2.61 2.17 11.32
N GLN A 23 3.72 2.65 11.87
CA GLN A 23 3.87 4.03 12.31
C GLN A 23 5.13 4.59 11.67
N VAL A 24 4.97 5.63 10.86
CA VAL A 24 6.03 6.17 9.99
C VAL A 24 5.94 7.69 9.94
N ILE A 25 7.05 8.34 9.60
CA ILE A 25 7.07 9.76 9.24
C ILE A 25 7.07 9.91 7.72
N VAL A 26 6.38 10.93 7.22
CA VAL A 26 6.36 11.30 5.80
C VAL A 26 7.56 12.17 5.49
N LEU A 27 8.45 11.69 4.62
CA LEU A 27 9.66 12.42 4.20
C LEU A 27 9.39 13.28 2.97
N GLU A 28 8.76 12.68 1.96
CA GLU A 28 8.57 13.33 0.67
C GLU A 28 7.18 13.04 0.13
N LEU A 29 6.66 13.99 -0.64
CA LEU A 29 5.38 13.85 -1.34
C LEU A 29 5.57 14.09 -2.84
N GLY A 30 5.38 13.06 -3.65
CA GLY A 30 5.35 13.16 -5.11
C GLY A 30 4.11 13.89 -5.64
N PRO A 31 4.04 14.22 -6.94
CA PRO A 31 2.91 14.95 -7.52
C PRO A 31 1.60 14.14 -7.47
N ILE A 32 0.47 14.83 -7.29
CA ILE A 32 -0.86 14.24 -7.42
C ILE A 32 -1.13 14.00 -8.91
N ARG A 33 -1.50 12.76 -9.24
CA ARG A 33 -1.90 12.34 -10.58
C ARG A 33 -3.35 11.89 -10.56
N ARG A 34 -4.09 12.19 -11.62
CA ARG A 34 -5.46 11.70 -11.80
C ARG A 34 -5.45 10.48 -12.70
N THR A 35 -6.09 9.42 -12.25
CA THR A 35 -6.29 8.20 -13.04
C THR A 35 -7.44 8.37 -14.04
N VAL A 36 -7.55 7.43 -14.98
CA VAL A 36 -8.65 7.40 -15.98
C VAL A 36 -10.02 7.35 -15.29
N ASN A 37 -10.11 6.69 -14.14
CA ASN A 37 -11.34 6.58 -13.34
C ASN A 37 -11.52 7.76 -12.36
N THR A 38 -10.94 8.93 -12.69
CA THR A 38 -10.97 10.19 -11.93
C THR A 38 -10.40 10.18 -10.51
N ASN A 39 -10.04 9.02 -9.96
CA ASN A 39 -9.34 8.88 -8.68
C ASN A 39 -7.99 9.58 -8.71
N GLU A 40 -7.62 10.17 -7.60
CA GLU A 40 -6.32 10.81 -7.42
C GLU A 40 -5.36 9.87 -6.71
N VAL A 41 -4.10 9.91 -7.11
CA VAL A 41 -3.03 9.12 -6.50
C VAL A 41 -1.74 9.90 -6.45
N ARG A 42 -0.99 9.76 -5.37
CA ARG A 42 0.40 10.23 -5.29
C ARG A 42 1.27 9.20 -4.57
N THR A 43 2.54 9.14 -4.96
CA THR A 43 3.55 8.38 -4.23
C THR A 43 4.21 9.28 -3.20
N CYS A 44 4.35 8.80 -1.97
CA CYS A 44 5.06 9.47 -0.89
C CYS A 44 6.24 8.60 -0.46
N VAL A 45 7.30 9.19 0.07
CA VAL A 45 8.36 8.45 0.77
C VAL A 45 8.06 8.51 2.26
N VAL A 46 7.93 7.36 2.91
CA VAL A 46 7.70 7.26 4.35
C VAL A 46 8.78 6.41 5.01
N GLY A 47 9.09 6.71 6.26
CA GLY A 47 10.23 6.11 6.96
C GLY A 47 10.02 5.85 8.44
N ASP A 48 10.82 4.93 8.96
CA ASP A 48 11.08 4.71 10.38
C ASP A 48 12.58 4.47 10.59
N TYR A 49 13.00 4.24 11.84
CA TYR A 49 14.41 4.04 12.16
C TYR A 49 15.02 2.77 11.54
N THR A 50 14.21 1.93 10.86
CA THR A 50 14.66 0.70 10.20
C THR A 50 14.77 0.83 8.68
N GLY A 51 14.14 1.82 8.06
CA GLY A 51 14.21 2.02 6.62
C GLY A 51 13.21 3.04 6.07
N ILE A 52 13.18 3.14 4.74
CA ILE A 52 12.19 3.91 3.98
C ILE A 52 11.52 3.06 2.90
N ILE A 53 10.29 3.44 2.53
CA ILE A 53 9.51 2.80 1.47
C ILE A 53 8.60 3.83 0.79
N ASN A 54 8.34 3.64 -0.50
CA ASN A 54 7.30 4.33 -1.24
C ASN A 54 5.92 3.89 -0.76
N PHE A 55 5.03 4.86 -0.56
CA PHE A 55 3.66 4.66 -0.15
C PHE A 55 2.71 5.32 -1.17
N SER A 56 1.85 4.52 -1.80
CA SER A 56 0.81 5.03 -2.71
C SER A 56 -0.43 5.44 -1.92
N ILE A 57 -0.70 6.74 -1.92
CA ILE A 57 -1.85 7.35 -1.26
C ILE A 57 -2.89 7.73 -2.30
N TRP A 58 -4.17 7.54 -1.98
CA TRP A 58 -5.29 7.74 -2.90
C TRP A 58 -6.30 8.76 -2.38
N ASN A 59 -6.97 9.44 -3.32
CA ASN A 59 -8.13 10.31 -3.10
C ASN A 59 -7.92 11.35 -1.99
N GLU A 60 -8.81 11.45 -1.01
CA GLU A 60 -8.79 12.46 0.05
C GLU A 60 -7.45 12.51 0.79
N TYR A 61 -6.81 11.35 1.00
CA TYR A 61 -5.53 11.29 1.69
C TYR A 61 -4.39 11.95 0.90
N CYS A 62 -4.52 12.13 -0.43
CA CYS A 62 -3.53 12.86 -1.24
C CYS A 62 -3.35 14.31 -0.79
N HIS A 63 -4.39 14.89 -0.19
CA HIS A 63 -4.46 16.28 0.26
C HIS A 63 -4.32 16.43 1.78
N LEU A 64 -4.68 15.39 2.54
CA LEU A 64 -4.61 15.43 4.01
C LEU A 64 -3.20 15.20 4.56
N VAL A 65 -2.41 14.34 3.90
CA VAL A 65 -1.06 13.97 4.36
C VAL A 65 -0.04 15.02 3.95
N LYS A 66 0.79 15.46 4.89
CA LYS A 66 1.86 16.45 4.69
C LYS A 66 3.23 15.86 5.01
N THR A 67 4.28 16.44 4.42
CA THR A 67 5.67 16.19 4.82
C THR A 67 5.85 16.50 6.31
N MET A 68 6.69 15.69 6.99
CA MET A 68 6.93 15.69 8.44
C MET A 68 5.77 15.21 9.31
N ASP A 69 4.63 14.79 8.76
CA ASP A 69 3.58 14.13 9.54
C ASP A 69 4.06 12.76 10.02
N ILE A 70 3.82 12.45 11.29
CA ILE A 70 3.87 11.08 11.81
C ILE A 70 2.48 10.49 11.64
N ILE A 71 2.38 9.45 10.83
CA ILE A 71 1.13 8.79 10.49
C ILE A 71 1.11 7.34 11.00
N ARG A 72 -0.05 6.92 11.47
CA ARG A 72 -0.40 5.50 11.65
C ARG A 72 -1.14 5.02 10.41
N ILE A 73 -0.67 3.92 9.85
CA ILE A 73 -1.29 3.23 8.73
C ILE A 73 -1.86 1.92 9.25
N ARG A 74 -3.14 1.65 9.02
CA ARG A 74 -3.79 0.36 9.33
C ARG A 74 -4.31 -0.27 8.06
N GLY A 75 -4.17 -1.59 7.95
CA GLY A 75 -4.54 -2.32 6.74
C GLY A 75 -3.52 -2.13 5.60
N GLY A 76 -2.25 -1.91 5.94
CA GLY A 76 -1.16 -1.81 4.97
C GLY A 76 -0.97 -3.11 4.18
N ILE A 77 -0.59 -2.96 2.91
CA ILE A 77 -0.26 -4.05 1.98
C ILE A 77 1.05 -3.72 1.29
N VAL A 78 1.93 -4.71 1.18
CA VAL A 78 3.18 -4.59 0.42
C VAL A 78 2.98 -5.21 -0.96
N ASN A 79 3.02 -4.36 -1.98
CA ASN A 79 2.92 -4.74 -3.38
C ASN A 79 4.28 -4.55 -4.08
N ALA A 80 4.41 -5.13 -5.27
CA ALA A 80 5.57 -4.88 -6.11
C ALA A 80 5.21 -3.83 -7.18
N HIS A 81 6.10 -2.87 -7.41
CA HIS A 81 5.92 -1.87 -8.45
C HIS A 81 7.28 -1.53 -9.06
N LYS A 82 7.42 -1.66 -10.38
CA LYS A 82 8.69 -1.40 -11.10
C LYS A 82 9.92 -2.05 -10.44
N ARG A 83 9.83 -3.34 -10.11
CA ARG A 83 10.91 -4.12 -9.44
C ARG A 83 11.34 -3.60 -8.06
N SER A 84 10.48 -2.88 -7.36
CA SER A 84 10.71 -2.48 -5.96
C SER A 84 9.47 -2.75 -5.10
N LEU A 85 9.60 -2.68 -3.77
CA LEU A 85 8.44 -2.74 -2.89
C LEU A 85 7.71 -1.39 -2.87
N ASN A 86 6.40 -1.44 -2.69
CA ASN A 86 5.53 -0.28 -2.55
C ASN A 86 4.42 -0.60 -1.52
N LEU A 87 4.24 0.28 -0.55
CA LEU A 87 3.17 0.21 0.42
C LEU A 87 1.87 0.79 -0.18
N SER A 88 0.75 0.14 0.08
CA SER A 88 -0.61 0.65 -0.19
C SER A 88 -1.51 0.31 0.99
N ILE A 89 -2.77 0.76 0.98
CA ILE A 89 -3.78 0.37 1.98
C ILE A 89 -4.90 -0.47 1.36
N ILE A 90 -5.48 -1.39 2.14
CA ILE A 90 -6.77 -2.02 1.80
C ILE A 90 -7.91 -0.99 1.86
N LYS A 91 -9.04 -1.30 1.23
CA LYS A 91 -10.24 -0.45 1.23
C LYS A 91 -10.78 -0.14 2.63
N SER A 92 -10.66 -1.07 3.57
CA SER A 92 -11.08 -0.89 4.98
C SER A 92 -9.96 -0.35 5.88
N GLY A 93 -8.82 0.04 5.30
CA GLY A 93 -7.69 0.60 6.01
C GLY A 93 -7.87 2.09 6.25
N ASP A 94 -7.08 2.62 7.17
CA ASP A 94 -7.12 4.03 7.55
C ASP A 94 -5.71 4.61 7.72
N ILE A 95 -5.60 5.92 7.48
CA ILE A 95 -4.39 6.71 7.72
C ILE A 95 -4.76 7.79 8.74
N MET A 96 -4.04 7.84 9.84
CA MET A 96 -4.28 8.79 10.93
C MET A 96 -3.00 9.55 11.24
N LYS A 97 -3.03 10.89 11.19
CA LYS A 97 -1.95 11.72 11.74
C LYS A 97 -1.96 11.58 13.26
N ILE A 98 -0.82 11.26 13.84
CA ILE A 98 -0.63 11.07 15.29
C ILE A 98 0.49 11.94 15.88
N GLY A 99 1.22 12.70 15.06
CA GLY A 99 2.28 13.61 15.49
C GLY A 99 3.00 14.27 14.32
N GLU A 100 4.12 14.94 14.60
CA GLU A 100 4.98 15.60 13.59
C GLU A 100 6.44 15.79 14.08
N PHE A 101 7.38 15.95 13.14
CA PHE A 101 8.81 16.33 13.28
C PHE A 101 9.77 15.39 14.04
N CYS A 102 9.37 14.78 15.15
CA CYS A 102 10.29 14.00 16.00
C CYS A 102 10.20 12.50 15.74
N PHE A 103 10.69 12.04 14.59
CA PHE A 103 10.72 10.61 14.25
C PHE A 103 12.02 10.26 13.53
N GLY A 104 12.88 9.45 14.16
CA GLY A 104 14.15 9.04 13.56
C GLY A 104 13.93 8.14 12.34
N VAL A 105 14.70 8.36 11.27
CA VAL A 105 14.61 7.59 10.03
C VAL A 105 15.97 7.10 9.58
N ASN A 106 16.01 5.86 9.07
CA ASN A 106 17.18 5.33 8.38
C ASN A 106 16.95 5.31 6.87
N GLU A 107 17.44 6.33 6.16
CA GLU A 107 17.32 6.43 4.70
C GLU A 107 18.28 5.49 3.93
N SER A 108 19.27 4.89 4.61
CA SER A 108 20.23 3.98 3.96
C SER A 108 19.62 2.64 3.55
N VAL A 109 18.42 2.33 4.06
CA VAL A 109 17.66 1.12 3.73
C VAL A 109 16.41 1.54 2.98
N ASN A 110 16.44 1.46 1.65
CA ASN A 110 15.32 1.85 0.80
C ASN A 110 14.68 0.63 0.12
N LEU A 111 13.51 0.22 0.60
CA LEU A 111 12.78 -0.93 0.04
C LEU A 111 12.16 -0.65 -1.33
N SER A 112 12.14 0.61 -1.72
CA SER A 112 11.66 1.08 -3.02
C SER A 112 12.79 1.46 -3.98
N GLN A 113 14.03 1.10 -3.65
CA GLN A 113 15.15 1.25 -4.56
C GLN A 113 14.92 0.43 -5.83
N GLU A 114 15.30 0.98 -6.98
CA GLU A 114 15.21 0.28 -8.26
C GLU A 114 16.04 -1.01 -8.22
N GLY A 115 15.43 -2.11 -8.66
CA GLY A 115 16.06 -3.43 -8.64
C GLY A 115 16.08 -4.11 -7.27
N TYR A 116 15.44 -3.55 -6.23
CA TYR A 116 15.29 -4.20 -4.92
C TYR A 116 14.71 -5.62 -5.03
N ILE A 117 13.79 -5.83 -5.97
CA ILE A 117 13.28 -7.16 -6.33
C ILE A 117 14.15 -7.73 -7.47
N PRO A 118 14.81 -8.89 -7.26
CA PRO A 118 15.51 -9.61 -8.31
C PRO A 118 14.62 -9.92 -9.52
N GLN A 119 15.21 -9.98 -10.70
CA GLN A 119 14.46 -10.13 -11.97
C GLN A 119 13.62 -11.41 -12.01
N ASP A 120 14.19 -12.54 -11.59
CA ASP A 120 13.51 -13.84 -11.56
C ASP A 120 12.32 -13.86 -10.59
N VAL A 121 12.44 -13.15 -9.46
CA VAL A 121 11.35 -12.98 -8.48
C VAL A 121 10.25 -12.08 -9.06
N TRP A 122 10.63 -10.99 -9.73
CA TRP A 122 9.69 -10.08 -10.37
C TRP A 122 8.84 -10.77 -11.44
N GLU A 123 9.44 -11.62 -12.27
CA GLU A 123 8.72 -12.39 -13.30
C GLU A 123 7.68 -13.34 -12.69
N LYS A 124 8.02 -14.01 -11.58
CA LYS A 124 7.07 -14.86 -10.84
C LYS A 124 5.91 -14.06 -10.28
N ILE A 125 6.19 -12.88 -9.71
CA ILE A 125 5.15 -11.97 -9.18
C ILE A 125 4.17 -11.58 -10.29
N GLN A 126 4.66 -11.23 -11.48
CA GLN A 126 3.80 -10.85 -12.60
C GLN A 126 2.89 -12.00 -13.08
N GLN A 127 3.42 -13.23 -13.12
CA GLN A 127 2.62 -14.41 -13.46
C GLN A 127 1.51 -14.67 -12.43
N GLU A 128 1.81 -14.53 -11.14
CA GLU A 128 0.82 -14.69 -10.06
C GLU A 128 -0.29 -13.62 -10.12
N GLU A 129 0.08 -12.35 -10.36
CA GLU A 129 -0.87 -11.24 -10.48
C GLU A 129 -1.82 -11.42 -11.68
N GLU A 130 -1.30 -11.89 -12.82
CA GLU A 130 -2.10 -12.17 -14.02
C GLU A 130 -3.10 -13.31 -13.77
N GLY A 131 -2.66 -14.41 -13.16
CA GLY A 131 -3.56 -15.51 -12.77
C GLY A 131 -4.67 -15.05 -11.80
N ARG A 132 -4.34 -14.15 -10.86
CA ARG A 132 -5.33 -13.58 -9.94
C ARG A 132 -6.35 -12.69 -10.66
N ARG A 133 -5.96 -11.95 -11.70
CA ARG A 133 -6.90 -11.12 -12.48
C ARG A 133 -7.90 -11.97 -13.27
N GLN A 134 -7.45 -13.06 -13.88
CA GLN A 134 -8.30 -13.95 -14.68
C GLN A 134 -9.36 -14.68 -13.83
N THR A 135 -9.04 -15.01 -12.59
CA THR A 135 -10.02 -15.62 -11.66
C THR A 135 -11.11 -14.62 -11.22
N ILE A 136 -10.77 -13.34 -11.03
CA ILE A 136 -11.73 -12.30 -10.67
C ILE A 136 -12.67 -11.97 -11.84
N SER A 137 -12.17 -11.91 -13.08
CA SER A 137 -13.01 -11.62 -14.27
C SER A 137 -14.03 -12.73 -14.56
N ASN A 138 -13.71 -13.98 -14.23
CA ASN A 138 -14.59 -15.13 -14.49
C ASN A 138 -15.68 -15.32 -13.42
N GLY A 139 -15.60 -14.61 -12.29
CA GLY A 139 -16.53 -14.75 -11.16
C GLY A 139 -17.85 -13.96 -11.26
N THR A 140 -18.09 -13.19 -12.32
CA THR A 140 -19.30 -12.34 -12.46
C THR A 140 -20.42 -12.93 -13.33
N ASN A 141 -20.25 -14.11 -13.93
CA ASN A 141 -21.31 -14.79 -14.69
C ASN A 141 -21.98 -15.89 -13.84
N GLY A 142 -23.03 -15.55 -13.08
CA GLY A 142 -23.78 -16.57 -12.35
C GLY A 142 -24.78 -16.07 -11.31
N ARG A 143 -25.74 -15.21 -11.71
CA ARG A 143 -27.02 -15.09 -10.99
C ARG A 143 -28.16 -15.16 -11.99
N ASN A 144 -28.60 -16.40 -12.25
CA ASN A 144 -29.84 -16.68 -12.97
C ASN A 144 -31.01 -16.11 -12.15
N ASN A 145 -31.79 -15.24 -12.77
CA ASN A 145 -33.04 -14.74 -12.21
C ASN A 145 -34.14 -15.78 -12.55
N PRO A 146 -34.87 -16.36 -11.59
CA PRO A 146 -36.00 -17.21 -11.93
C PRO A 146 -37.17 -16.32 -12.41
N THR A 147 -37.59 -16.52 -13.65
CA THR A 147 -38.81 -15.96 -14.21
C THR A 147 -40.00 -16.50 -13.40
N ILE A 148 -40.68 -15.62 -12.66
CA ILE A 148 -41.99 -15.92 -12.08
C ILE A 148 -42.99 -15.91 -13.25
N THR A 149 -43.48 -17.08 -13.63
CA THR A 149 -44.67 -17.22 -14.46
C THR A 149 -45.88 -16.90 -13.60
N ASN A 150 -46.58 -15.82 -13.90
CA ASN A 150 -47.93 -15.59 -13.38
C ASN A 150 -48.95 -16.15 -14.37
N GLU A 151 -50.00 -16.72 -13.77
CA GLU A 151 -51.19 -17.35 -14.37
C GLU A 151 -51.88 -16.52 -15.46
#